data_AF-A0A0D2LMK7-F1
#
_entry.id   AF-A0A0D2LMK7-F1
#
_cell.length_a   1.000
_cell.length_b   1.000
_cell.length_c   1.000
_cell.angle_alpha   90.00
_cell.angle_beta   90.00
_cell.angle_gamma   90.00
#
_symmetry.space_group_name_H-M   'P 1'
#
loop_
_entity.id
_entity.type
_entity.pdbx_description
1 polymer ?
#
loop_
_entity_poly.entity_id
_entity_poly.type
_entity_poly.pdbx_seq_one_letter_code
_entity_poly.pdbx_strand_id
1 'polypeptide(L)'
;MDFVQSLDPSKLVLAGTALSFLLSIAATPPYNLPIFLFGCYAQEATEATQSLQIFTGLLGVSSVFDIVWMIKNEQNGFFKFLTVCLLLLKLPTLLAFANALRQRGGHFGGLGSANLGGPTVWSMPGGFTSGGREGYQTVDDDAFVRNIRPGPPVPQKAAPPPADLPAAPGAYQSV
;
A
#
# COMPACT_ATOMS: atom_id res chain seq x y z
N MET A 1 -3.62 -19.78 -6.09
CA MET A 1 -2.92 -18.48 -6.20
C MET A 1 -1.48 -18.58 -5.65
N ASP A 2 -0.93 -19.79 -5.65
CA ASP A 2 0.21 -20.16 -4.79
C ASP A 2 1.56 -19.87 -5.44
N PHE A 3 1.61 -19.83 -6.78
CA PHE A 3 2.83 -19.56 -7.53
C PHE A 3 3.42 -18.18 -7.21
N VAL A 4 2.58 -17.13 -7.16
CA VAL A 4 3.05 -15.76 -6.85
C VAL A 4 3.52 -15.62 -5.41
N GLN A 5 2.98 -16.42 -4.48
CA GLN A 5 3.44 -16.46 -3.09
C GLN A 5 4.74 -17.26 -2.91
N SER A 6 5.03 -18.20 -3.82
CA SER A 6 6.30 -18.96 -3.81
C SER A 6 7.49 -18.21 -4.42
N LEU A 7 7.27 -17.06 -5.06
CA LEU A 7 8.33 -16.26 -5.66
C LEU A 7 9.09 -15.51 -4.59
N ASP A 8 10.31 -15.97 -4.29
CA ASP A 8 11.25 -15.31 -3.39
C ASP A 8 11.87 -14.08 -4.08
N PRO A 9 11.56 -12.84 -3.65
CA PRO A 9 12.09 -11.62 -4.25
C PRO A 9 13.62 -11.57 -4.23
N SER A 10 14.26 -12.14 -3.20
CA SER A 10 15.72 -12.12 -3.04
C SER A 10 16.40 -12.93 -4.15
N LYS A 11 15.87 -14.13 -4.44
CA LYS A 11 16.40 -14.99 -5.52
C LYS A 11 16.20 -14.37 -6.89
N LEU A 12 15.04 -13.74 -7.12
CA LEU A 12 14.74 -13.07 -8.38
C LEU A 12 15.68 -11.89 -8.63
N VAL A 13 15.90 -11.05 -7.61
CA VAL A 13 16.80 -9.91 -7.74
C VAL A 13 18.25 -10.36 -7.90
N LEU A 14 18.69 -11.40 -7.18
CA LEU A 14 20.03 -11.96 -7.32
C LEU A 14 20.28 -12.54 -8.73
N ALA A 15 19.31 -13.31 -9.25
CA ALA A 15 19.38 -13.84 -10.62
C ALA A 15 19.45 -12.69 -11.65
N GLY A 16 18.67 -11.63 -11.43
CA GLY A 16 18.69 -10.44 -12.28
C GLY A 16 20.01 -9.67 -12.21
N THR A 17 20.61 -9.57 -11.02
CA THR A 17 21.93 -8.99 -10.80
C THR A 17 23.01 -9.78 -11.53
N ALA A 18 23.04 -11.10 -11.38
CA ALA A 18 24.01 -11.97 -12.05
C ALA A 18 23.90 -11.87 -13.58
N LEU A 19 22.68 -11.90 -14.11
CA LEU A 19 22.44 -11.78 -15.54
C LEU A 19 22.81 -10.36 -16.05
N SER A 20 22.46 -9.30 -15.31
CA SER A 20 22.85 -7.93 -15.64
C SER A 20 24.37 -7.71 -15.60
N PHE A 21 25.08 -8.39 -14.70
CA PHE A 21 26.54 -8.38 -14.64
C PHE A 21 27.17 -9.10 -15.84
N LEU A 22 26.62 -10.24 -16.26
CA LEU A 22 27.08 -10.90 -17.49
C LEU A 22 26.85 -10.02 -18.72
N LEU A 23 25.71 -9.31 -18.77
CA LEU A 23 25.38 -8.38 -19.83
C LEU A 23 26.30 -7.15 -19.86
N SER A 24 26.83 -6.70 -18.71
CA SER A 24 27.69 -5.50 -18.66
C SER A 24 29.03 -5.64 -19.37
N ILE A 25 29.43 -6.87 -19.73
CA ILE A 25 30.63 -7.13 -20.54
C ILE A 25 30.41 -6.72 -22.00
N ALA A 26 29.15 -6.63 -22.44
CA ALA A 26 28.76 -6.28 -23.80
C ALA A 26 28.04 -4.93 -23.88
N ALA A 27 27.80 -4.45 -25.11
CA ALA A 27 27.03 -3.23 -25.40
C ALA A 27 25.51 -3.42 -25.17
N THR A 28 25.16 -3.78 -23.94
CA THR A 28 23.79 -4.00 -23.46
C THR A 28 23.32 -2.77 -22.68
N PRO A 29 22.03 -2.66 -22.30
CA PRO A 29 21.56 -1.47 -21.61
C PRO A 29 22.26 -1.28 -20.26
N PRO A 30 23.07 -0.21 -20.06
CA PRO A 30 24.00 -0.11 -18.93
C PRO A 30 23.30 0.18 -17.61
N TYR A 31 22.05 0.62 -17.63
CA TYR A 31 21.24 0.92 -16.45
C TYR A 31 20.73 -0.33 -15.73
N ASN A 32 20.77 -1.51 -16.36
CA ASN A 32 20.21 -2.73 -15.76
C ASN A 32 20.97 -3.17 -14.51
N LEU A 33 22.31 -3.23 -14.59
CA LEU A 33 23.14 -3.60 -13.45
C LEU A 33 22.93 -2.71 -12.21
N PRO A 34 23.03 -1.37 -12.29
CA PRO A 34 22.82 -0.52 -11.11
C PRO A 34 21.39 -0.62 -10.56
N ILE A 35 20.36 -0.81 -11.41
CA ILE A 35 18.97 -1.01 -10.93
C ILE A 35 18.86 -2.31 -10.12
N PHE A 36 19.42 -3.42 -10.59
CA PHE A 36 19.37 -4.69 -9.87
C PHE A 36 20.22 -4.68 -8.60
N LEU A 37 21.38 -4.02 -8.59
CA LEU A 37 22.16 -3.79 -7.38
C LEU A 37 21.39 -2.95 -6.34
N PHE A 38 20.69 -1.90 -6.78
CA PHE A 38 19.77 -1.15 -5.93
C PHE A 38 18.63 -2.03 -5.42
N GLY A 39 18.15 -2.98 -6.22
CA GLY A 39 17.17 -3.99 -5.82
C GLY A 39 17.65 -4.90 -4.69
N CYS A 40 18.90 -5.39 -4.74
CA CYS A 40 19.51 -6.13 -3.63
C CYS A 40 19.47 -5.30 -2.34
N TYR A 41 19.92 -4.05 -2.41
CA TYR A 41 19.90 -3.13 -1.27
C TYR A 41 18.48 -2.87 -0.74
N ALA A 42 17.53 -2.57 -1.63
CA ALA A 42 16.14 -2.28 -1.25
C ALA A 42 15.43 -3.49 -0.63
N GLN A 43 15.82 -4.71 -1.00
CA GLN A 43 15.31 -5.94 -0.42
C GLN A 43 15.82 -6.17 1.01
N GLU A 44 17.08 -5.85 1.28
CA GLU A 44 17.70 -5.93 2.62
C GLU A 44 17.22 -4.82 3.56
N ALA A 45 16.96 -3.61 3.04
CA ALA A 45 16.44 -2.49 3.80
C ALA A 45 14.92 -2.62 4.03
N THR A 46 14.51 -3.47 4.97
CA THR A 46 13.08 -3.78 5.24
C THR A 46 12.25 -2.56 5.62
N GLU A 47 12.84 -1.62 6.37
CA GLU A 47 12.18 -0.41 6.86
C GLU A 47 11.99 0.65 5.77
N ALA A 48 12.75 0.57 4.66
CA ALA A 48 12.75 1.58 3.61
C ALA A 48 11.71 1.27 2.52
N THR A 49 10.43 1.44 2.84
CA THR A 49 9.33 1.26 1.87
C THR A 49 9.48 2.15 0.63
N GLN A 50 10.03 3.35 0.78
CA GLN A 50 10.34 4.26 -0.33
C GLN A 50 11.35 3.64 -1.31
N SER A 51 12.42 3.00 -0.82
CA SER A 51 13.42 2.36 -1.68
C SER A 51 12.80 1.23 -2.51
N LEU A 52 11.88 0.47 -1.91
CA LEU A 52 11.14 -0.59 -2.59
C LEU A 52 10.21 -0.03 -3.69
N GLN A 53 9.54 1.11 -3.43
CA GLN A 53 8.72 1.81 -4.43
C GLN A 53 9.57 2.31 -5.59
N ILE A 54 10.69 2.98 -5.29
CA ILE A 54 11.62 3.49 -6.29
C ILE A 54 12.16 2.33 -7.14
N PHE A 55 12.59 1.24 -6.51
CA PHE A 55 13.11 0.07 -7.23
C PHE A 55 12.04 -0.52 -8.14
N THR A 56 10.82 -0.73 -7.64
CA THR A 56 9.74 -1.31 -8.44
C THR A 56 9.36 -0.39 -9.62
N GLY A 57 9.34 0.93 -9.40
CA GLY A 57 9.12 1.91 -10.45
C GLY A 57 10.22 1.90 -11.52
N LEU A 58 11.49 1.95 -11.09
CA LEU A 58 12.66 1.89 -11.99
C LEU A 58 12.71 0.57 -12.77
N LEU A 59 12.40 -0.55 -12.13
CA LEU A 59 12.32 -1.85 -12.78
C LEU A 59 11.22 -1.89 -13.85
N GLY A 60 10.08 -1.26 -13.58
CA GLY A 60 8.95 -1.17 -14.51
C GLY A 60 9.30 -0.33 -15.74
N VAL A 61 9.80 0.88 -15.51
CA VAL A 61 10.23 1.79 -16.58
C VAL A 61 11.38 1.19 -17.39
N SER A 62 12.38 0.59 -16.73
CA SER A 62 13.52 -0.03 -17.42
C SER A 62 13.10 -1.21 -18.31
N SER A 63 12.01 -1.91 -18.00
CA SER A 63 11.49 -2.99 -18.85
C SER A 63 11.04 -2.45 -20.22
N VAL A 64 10.42 -1.27 -20.25
CA VAL A 64 10.05 -0.60 -21.50
C VAL A 64 11.29 -0.09 -22.24
N PHE A 65 12.24 0.48 -21.50
CA PHE A 65 13.48 1.00 -22.08
C PHE A 65 14.35 -0.12 -22.68
N ASP A 66 14.34 -1.33 -22.12
CA ASP A 66 15.04 -2.48 -22.70
C ASP A 66 14.51 -2.82 -24.09
N ILE A 67 13.19 -2.78 -24.27
CA ILE A 67 12.54 -3.05 -25.57
C ILE A 67 12.98 -1.98 -26.59
N VAL A 68 12.91 -0.70 -26.20
CA VAL A 68 13.34 0.41 -27.07
C VAL A 68 14.83 0.28 -27.42
N TRP A 69 15.67 -0.06 -26.46
CA TRP A 69 17.10 -0.26 -26.68
C TRP A 69 17.39 -1.40 -27.64
N MET A 70 16.73 -2.56 -27.48
CA MET A 70 16.89 -3.72 -28.37
C MET A 70 16.44 -3.44 -29.81
N ILE A 71 15.50 -2.53 -30.02
CA ILE A 71 15.06 -2.11 -31.36
C ILE A 71 16.07 -1.16 -32.00
N LYS A 72 16.68 -0.26 -31.20
CA LYS A 72 17.58 0.78 -31.70
C LYS A 72 19.03 0.32 -31.87
N ASN A 73 19.47 -0.65 -31.10
CA ASN A 73 20.87 -1.09 -31.06
C ASN A 73 21.01 -2.49 -31.63
N GLU A 74 21.92 -2.65 -32.59
CA GLU A 74 22.33 -3.96 -33.08
C GLU A 74 23.19 -4.66 -32.02
N GLN A 75 22.84 -5.91 -31.69
CA GLN A 75 23.51 -6.71 -30.67
C GLN A 75 23.75 -8.11 -31.21
N ASN A 76 24.85 -8.76 -30.79
CA ASN A 76 25.09 -10.16 -31.11
C ASN A 76 23.92 -11.03 -30.59
N GLY A 77 23.53 -12.04 -31.38
CA GLY A 77 22.35 -12.87 -31.09
C GLY A 77 22.34 -13.47 -29.67
N PHE A 78 23.50 -13.85 -29.14
CA PHE A 78 23.63 -14.37 -27.78
C PHE A 78 23.31 -13.32 -26.70
N PHE A 79 23.83 -12.10 -26.81
CA PHE A 79 23.53 -11.02 -25.86
C PHE A 79 22.09 -10.51 -25.98
N LYS A 80 21.54 -10.56 -27.20
CA LYS A 80 20.12 -10.28 -27.42
C LYS A 80 19.24 -11.33 -26.72
N PHE A 81 19.59 -12.62 -26.83
CA PHE A 81 18.91 -13.69 -26.11
C PHE A 81 18.98 -13.50 -24.58
N LEU A 82 20.16 -13.20 -24.04
CA LEU A 82 20.30 -12.91 -22.60
C LEU A 82 19.46 -11.69 -22.18
N THR A 83 19.42 -10.63 -22.99
CA THR A 83 18.58 -9.44 -22.72
C THR A 83 17.09 -9.80 -22.70
N VAL A 84 16.64 -10.69 -23.60
CA VAL A 84 15.26 -11.22 -23.57
C VAL A 84 15.01 -12.05 -22.31
N CYS A 85 15.95 -12.90 -21.89
CA CYS A 85 15.84 -13.63 -20.62
C CYS A 85 15.74 -12.68 -19.43
N LEU A 86 16.51 -11.59 -19.42
CA LEU A 86 16.41 -10.55 -18.39
C LEU A 86 15.03 -9.88 -18.41
N LEU A 87 14.52 -9.52 -19.59
CA LEU A 87 13.19 -8.93 -19.76
C LEU A 87 12.09 -9.86 -19.20
N LEU A 88 12.16 -11.16 -19.49
CA LEU A 88 11.23 -12.15 -18.96
C LEU A 88 11.35 -12.30 -17.45
N LEU A 89 12.56 -12.20 -16.89
CA LEU A 89 12.80 -12.23 -15.44
C LEU A 89 12.28 -10.97 -14.74
N LYS A 90 12.26 -9.80 -15.40
CA LYS A 90 11.74 -8.56 -14.82
C LYS A 90 10.25 -8.66 -14.47
N LEU A 91 9.45 -9.40 -15.23
CA LEU A 91 8.00 -9.56 -14.97
C LEU A 91 7.69 -10.21 -13.61
N PRO A 92 8.16 -11.43 -13.29
CA PRO A 92 7.94 -12.01 -11.97
C PRO A 92 8.64 -11.21 -10.87
N THR A 93 9.78 -10.56 -11.15
CA THR A 93 10.44 -9.65 -10.20
C THR A 93 9.54 -8.47 -9.85
N LEU A 94 8.95 -7.80 -10.84
CA LEU A 94 7.99 -6.71 -10.63
C LEU A 94 6.79 -7.15 -9.79
N LEU A 95 6.22 -8.31 -10.09
CA LEU A 95 5.08 -8.84 -9.34
C LEU A 95 5.46 -9.18 -7.89
N ALA A 96 6.60 -9.83 -7.68
CA ALA A 96 7.10 -10.18 -6.34
C ALA A 96 7.37 -8.93 -5.50
N PHE A 97 8.01 -7.91 -6.07
CA PHE A 97 8.30 -6.66 -5.37
C PHE A 97 7.06 -5.77 -5.18
N ALA A 98 6.12 -5.77 -6.11
CA ALA A 98 4.83 -5.11 -5.93
C ALA A 98 4.01 -5.78 -4.81
N ASN A 99 4.08 -7.11 -4.69
CA ASN A 99 3.44 -7.84 -3.60
C ASN A 99 4.13 -7.54 -2.25
N ALA A 100 5.46 -7.57 -2.21
CA ALA A 100 6.24 -7.19 -1.03
C ALA A 100 5.93 -5.75 -0.58
N LEU A 101 5.74 -4.84 -1.55
CA LEU A 101 5.35 -3.46 -1.26
C LEU A 101 3.96 -3.36 -0.61
N ARG A 102 2.98 -4.10 -1.14
CA ARG A 102 1.63 -4.17 -0.55
C ARG A 102 1.66 -4.75 0.86
N GLN A 103 2.46 -5.80 1.08
CA GLN A 103 2.63 -6.41 2.41
C GLN A 103 3.24 -5.44 3.42
N ARG A 104 4.10 -4.52 2.98
CA ARG A 104 4.68 -3.45 3.82
C ARG A 104 3.79 -2.21 3.96
N GLY A 105 2.52 -2.27 3.52
CA GLY A 105 1.59 -1.13 3.56
C GLY A 105 1.93 0.00 2.59
N GLY A 106 2.83 -0.25 1.63
CA GLY A 106 3.25 0.73 0.64
C GLY A 106 2.25 0.85 -0.51
N HIS A 107 1.97 2.09 -0.92
CA HIS A 107 1.23 2.41 -2.13
C HIS A 107 2.07 3.32 -3.02
N PHE A 108 1.98 3.13 -4.34
CA PHE A 108 2.67 3.99 -5.32
C PHE A 108 2.17 5.46 -5.33
N GLY A 109 1.26 5.85 -4.43
CA GLY A 109 0.76 7.22 -4.31
C GLY A 109 1.83 8.26 -3.97
N GLY A 110 2.98 7.86 -3.41
CA GLY A 110 4.06 8.77 -3.02
C GLY A 110 4.98 9.26 -4.15
N LEU A 111 4.97 8.63 -5.33
CA LEU A 111 5.89 8.95 -6.43
C LEU A 111 5.32 9.93 -7.49
N GLY A 112 4.22 10.62 -7.18
CA GLY A 112 3.68 11.65 -8.08
C GLY A 112 2.15 11.75 -8.16
N SER A 113 1.40 11.13 -7.25
CA SER A 113 -0.06 11.32 -7.21
C SER A 113 -0.41 12.49 -6.30
N ALA A 114 -0.33 13.70 -6.86
CA ALA A 114 -1.23 14.75 -6.43
C ALA A 114 -2.67 14.28 -6.74
N ASN A 115 -3.39 13.80 -5.73
CA ASN A 115 -4.85 13.87 -5.61
C ASN A 115 -5.69 13.69 -6.90
N LEU A 116 -5.50 12.61 -7.65
CA LEU A 116 -6.34 12.31 -8.83
C LEU A 116 -7.37 11.20 -8.59
N GLY A 117 -7.61 10.82 -7.33
CA GLY A 117 -8.50 9.71 -7.01
C GLY A 117 -9.22 9.79 -5.67
N GLY A 118 -9.58 11.00 -5.21
CA GLY A 118 -10.49 11.17 -4.07
C GLY A 118 -9.98 10.62 -2.72
N PRO A 119 -10.68 10.94 -1.61
CA PRO A 119 -10.34 10.40 -0.31
C PRO A 119 -10.80 8.95 -0.26
N THR A 120 -9.94 8.01 -0.61
CA THR A 120 -10.03 6.63 -0.11
C THR A 120 -9.35 6.63 1.25
N VAL A 121 -10.03 7.06 2.32
CA VAL A 121 -10.86 6.19 3.18
C VAL A 121 -10.20 4.81 3.33
N TRP A 122 -9.05 4.81 3.99
CA TRP A 122 -8.77 3.74 4.94
C TRP A 122 -9.67 4.01 6.15
N SER A 123 -10.91 3.54 6.08
CA SER A 123 -11.74 3.41 7.27
C SER A 123 -11.04 2.42 8.21
N MET A 124 -10.33 2.95 9.21
CA MET A 124 -9.90 2.17 10.36
C MET A 124 -11.15 1.52 10.99
N PRO A 125 -11.15 0.21 11.28
CA PRO A 125 -12.16 -0.39 12.16
C PRO A 125 -11.98 0.18 13.57
N GLY A 126 -12.71 1.24 13.86
CA GLY A 126 -12.64 1.97 15.13
C GLY A 126 -12.22 3.43 14.93
N GLY A 127 -13.18 4.28 14.56
CA GLY A 127 -13.05 5.72 14.68
C GLY A 127 -13.71 6.56 13.58
N PHE A 128 -14.82 7.19 13.94
CA PHE A 128 -15.23 8.53 13.50
C PHE A 128 -15.37 8.79 11.99
N THR A 129 -16.44 8.28 11.39
CA THR A 129 -17.00 8.96 10.21
C THR A 129 -18.04 9.96 10.69
N SER A 130 -17.78 11.22 10.37
CA SER A 130 -18.61 12.41 10.56
C SER A 130 -19.94 12.25 9.82
N GLY A 131 -20.94 11.75 10.54
CA GLY A 131 -22.34 11.70 10.14
C GLY A 131 -23.24 12.22 11.26
N GLY A 132 -23.23 13.52 11.51
CA GLY A 132 -24.36 14.24 12.12
C GLY A 132 -24.63 14.13 13.63
N ARG A 133 -23.80 13.47 14.46
CA ARG A 133 -23.98 13.51 15.92
C ARG A 133 -22.69 13.20 16.69
N GLU A 134 -22.23 14.21 17.44
CA GLU A 134 -21.30 14.19 18.58
C GLU A 134 -20.09 13.24 18.50
N GLY A 135 -18.97 13.80 18.03
CA GLY A 135 -17.64 13.23 18.20
C GLY A 135 -17.27 13.11 19.67
N TYR A 136 -16.38 12.16 19.95
CA TYR A 136 -16.02 11.74 21.29
C TYR A 136 -15.45 12.90 22.10
N GLN A 137 -15.87 12.89 23.36
CA GLN A 137 -15.40 13.68 24.47
C GLN A 137 -13.86 13.63 24.58
N THR A 138 -13.21 14.79 24.52
CA THR A 138 -11.78 14.93 24.79
C THR A 138 -11.52 14.69 26.27
N VAL A 139 -10.37 14.07 26.61
CA VAL A 139 -9.93 13.84 28.00
C VAL A 139 -9.68 15.15 28.78
N ASP A 140 -9.75 16.30 28.08
CA ASP A 140 -9.71 17.65 28.64
C ASP A 140 -11.10 18.24 29.00
N ASP A 141 -12.17 17.43 29.06
CA ASP A 141 -13.42 17.85 29.72
C ASP A 141 -13.24 17.86 31.26
N ASP A 142 -12.37 18.77 31.69
CA ASP A 142 -12.11 19.18 33.07
C ASP A 142 -13.33 19.94 33.62
N ALA A 143 -14.43 19.22 33.83
CA ALA A 143 -15.47 19.61 34.78
C ALA A 143 -15.06 19.27 36.24
N PHE A 144 -13.78 18.94 36.49
CA PHE A 144 -13.24 18.76 37.84
C PHE A 144 -12.66 20.05 38.45
N VAL A 145 -12.65 21.16 37.71
CA VAL A 145 -12.23 22.48 38.23
C VAL A 145 -13.31 23.54 37.96
N ARG A 146 -14.53 23.31 38.47
CA ARG A 146 -15.48 24.40 38.71
C ARG A 146 -16.02 24.36 40.13
N ASN A 147 -15.39 25.20 40.94
CA ASN A 147 -16.01 25.94 42.05
C ASN A 147 -16.48 25.14 43.26
N ILE A 148 -15.60 25.19 44.26
CA ILE A 148 -15.90 25.30 45.68
C ILE A 148 -17.02 26.36 45.89
N ARG A 149 -18.29 25.95 45.85
CA ARG A 149 -19.39 26.55 46.64
C ARG A 149 -20.64 25.66 46.57
N PRO A 150 -21.25 25.28 47.70
CA PRO A 150 -22.56 24.64 47.69
C PRO A 150 -23.62 25.69 47.31
N GLY A 151 -24.19 25.56 46.11
CA GLY A 151 -25.43 26.25 45.72
C GLY A 151 -26.66 25.45 46.16
N PRO A 152 -27.79 26.10 46.44
CA PRO A 152 -28.99 25.45 46.97
C PRO A 152 -29.61 24.45 45.97
N PRO A 153 -30.28 23.39 46.46
CA PRO A 153 -30.88 22.36 45.60
C PRO A 153 -32.02 22.94 44.77
N VAL A 154 -31.93 22.74 43.45
CA VAL A 154 -33.01 23.07 42.50
C VAL A 154 -34.08 21.96 42.57
N PRO A 155 -35.38 22.30 42.60
CA PRO A 155 -36.46 21.31 42.67
C PRO A 155 -36.50 20.38 41.45
N GLN A 156 -36.53 19.07 41.69
CA GLN A 156 -36.78 18.06 40.67
C GLN A 156 -38.18 18.24 40.09
N LYS A 157 -38.26 18.53 38.78
CA LYS A 157 -39.50 18.49 38.02
C LYS A 157 -39.84 17.02 37.75
N ALA A 158 -41.03 16.60 38.20
CA ALA A 158 -41.52 15.23 38.05
C ALA A 158 -41.51 14.76 36.58
N ALA A 159 -41.09 13.51 36.37
CA ALA A 159 -41.17 12.84 35.08
C ALA A 159 -42.63 12.65 34.66
N PRO A 160 -43.01 12.92 33.40
CA PRO A 160 -44.33 12.57 32.89
C PRO A 160 -44.46 11.04 32.70
N PRO A 161 -45.66 10.47 32.91
CA PRO A 161 -45.90 9.03 32.79
C PRO A 161 -45.72 8.54 31.33
N PRO A 162 -45.36 7.26 31.14
CA PRO A 162 -45.24 6.66 29.81
C PRO A 162 -46.61 6.63 29.14
N ALA A 163 -46.71 7.23 27.95
CA ALA A 163 -47.87 7.12 27.09
C ALA A 163 -47.86 5.77 26.38
N ASP A 164 -49.00 5.08 26.44
CA ASP A 164 -49.27 3.81 25.77
C ASP A 164 -48.99 3.92 24.26
N LEU A 165 -48.08 3.07 23.77
CA LEU A 165 -47.91 2.84 22.34
C LEU A 165 -49.06 1.96 21.83
N PRO A 166 -49.81 2.37 20.79
CA PRO A 166 -50.85 1.53 20.21
C PRO A 166 -50.25 0.26 19.59
N ALA A 167 -50.89 -0.86 19.90
CA ALA A 167 -50.58 -2.20 19.43
C ALA A 167 -50.50 -2.27 17.89
N ALA A 168 -49.36 -2.71 17.37
CA ALA A 168 -49.21 -3.07 15.96
C ALA A 168 -49.93 -4.42 15.70
N PRO A 169 -50.88 -4.48 14.76
CA PRO A 169 -51.55 -5.71 14.38
C PRO A 169 -50.76 -6.42 13.27
N GLY A 170 -50.47 -7.70 13.43
CA GLY A 170 -49.99 -8.54 12.32
C GLY A 170 -49.01 -9.62 12.74
N ALA A 171 -49.55 -10.72 13.26
CA ALA A 171 -48.84 -11.98 13.41
C ALA A 171 -48.57 -12.61 12.04
N TYR A 172 -47.38 -13.16 11.85
CA TYR A 172 -47.19 -14.39 11.08
C TYR A 172 -46.41 -15.37 11.96
N GLN A 173 -47.11 -16.39 12.46
CA GLN A 173 -46.54 -17.60 13.01
C GLN A 173 -45.88 -18.42 11.90
N SER A 174 -44.76 -19.05 12.22
CA SER A 174 -44.36 -20.31 11.59
C SER A 174 -43.49 -21.15 12.53
N VAL A 175 -44.12 -22.22 13.00
CA VAL A 175 -43.63 -23.52 13.53
C VAL A 175 -42.71 -23.53 14.75
#